data_AF-A0A1C6HGU6-F1
#
_entry.id   AF-A0A1C6HGU6-F1
#
_cell.length_a   1.000
_cell.length_b   1.000
_cell.length_c   1.000
_cell.angle_alpha   90.00
_cell.angle_beta   90.00
_cell.angle_gamma   90.00
#
_symmetry.space_group_name_H-M   'P 1'
#
loop_
_entity.id
_entity.type
_entity.pdbx_description
1 polymer ?
#
loop_
_entity_poly.entity_id
_entity_poly.type
_entity_poly.pdbx_seq_one_letter_code
_entity_poly.pdbx_strand_id
1 'polypeptide(L)'
;MKYISVAIDGPSGAGKSTVARAAAAKLGYVYVDTGAMYRSIGLAVCRRGIAGEDTAGIIATLPEITIQLTYQDGAQHVLLNGEDVSEAIRTPEISYYASKVSAVPEVRRFLLETQRNMAKNGNILMDGRDIGTVILPDAPVKIFLTASAQSRAERRYKELIEKGQQVTMDGILHDINERDRQDMTRAVAPLKQADDAVLLDTSSLTLEESIAAVLCIIREKTEEKA
;
A
#
# COMPACT_ATOMS: atom_id res chain seq x y z
N MET A 1 9.82 -7.00 25.32
CA MET A 1 8.42 -6.76 24.91
C MET A 1 8.32 -7.05 23.42
N LYS A 2 7.28 -7.74 22.96
CA LYS A 2 7.06 -8.00 21.53
C LYS A 2 6.37 -6.77 20.95
N TYR A 3 6.94 -6.16 19.91
CA TYR A 3 6.30 -5.03 19.22
C TYR A 3 5.01 -5.47 18.52
N ILE A 4 4.07 -4.53 18.39
CA ILE A 4 2.79 -4.76 17.72
C ILE A 4 2.93 -4.40 16.25
N SER A 5 2.59 -5.34 15.37
CA SER A 5 2.48 -5.07 13.93
C SER A 5 1.03 -5.18 13.48
N VAL A 6 0.53 -4.14 12.83
CA VAL A 6 -0.79 -4.09 12.23
C VAL A 6 -0.66 -4.17 10.71
N ALA A 7 -1.35 -5.13 10.09
CA ALA A 7 -1.44 -5.29 8.66
C ALA A 7 -2.78 -4.74 8.14
N ILE A 8 -2.75 -3.82 7.16
CA ILE A 8 -3.95 -3.33 6.47
C ILE A 8 -3.86 -3.64 4.97
N ASP A 9 -4.62 -4.63 4.53
CA ASP A 9 -4.72 -5.04 3.13
C ASP A 9 -6.02 -4.56 2.50
N GLY A 10 -6.08 -4.54 1.16
CA GLY A 10 -7.30 -4.24 0.43
C GLY A 10 -7.06 -3.56 -0.91
N PRO A 11 -8.11 -3.41 -1.74
CA PRO A 11 -8.00 -2.94 -3.12
C PRO A 11 -7.53 -1.49 -3.24
N SER A 12 -7.10 -1.09 -4.43
CA SER A 12 -6.70 0.30 -4.70
C SER A 12 -7.90 1.24 -4.51
N GLY A 13 -7.66 2.45 -3.99
CA GLY A 13 -8.72 3.45 -3.79
C GLY A 13 -9.63 3.21 -2.57
N ALA A 14 -9.44 2.13 -1.81
CA ALA A 14 -10.23 1.87 -0.59
C ALA A 14 -9.96 2.86 0.57
N GLY A 15 -9.00 3.79 0.44
CA GLY A 15 -8.65 4.74 1.50
C GLY A 15 -7.63 4.24 2.52
N LYS A 16 -7.03 3.06 2.31
CA LYS A 16 -6.07 2.41 3.21
C LYS A 16 -4.98 3.35 3.71
N SER A 17 -4.19 3.93 2.82
CA SER A 17 -3.02 4.75 3.19
C SER A 17 -3.40 5.97 4.03
N THR A 18 -4.57 6.57 3.78
CA THR A 18 -5.08 7.69 4.58
C THR A 18 -5.51 7.22 5.98
N VAL A 19 -6.30 6.15 6.05
CA VAL A 19 -6.80 5.60 7.32
C VAL A 19 -5.65 5.04 8.16
N ALA A 20 -4.75 4.29 7.53
CA ALA A 20 -3.54 3.68 8.11
C ALA A 20 -2.63 4.73 8.74
N ARG A 21 -2.31 5.80 8.00
CA ARG A 21 -1.46 6.89 8.48
C ARG A 21 -2.09 7.62 9.67
N ALA A 22 -3.38 7.92 9.60
CA ALA A 22 -4.10 8.60 10.68
C ALA A 22 -4.21 7.72 11.94
N ALA A 23 -4.48 6.41 11.77
CA ALA A 23 -4.51 5.46 12.87
C ALA A 23 -3.13 5.31 13.53
N ALA A 24 -2.07 5.17 12.73
CA ALA A 24 -0.70 5.06 13.21
C ALA A 24 -0.29 6.29 14.03
N ALA A 25 -0.58 7.50 13.53
CA ALA A 25 -0.30 8.75 14.24
C ALA A 25 -1.01 8.82 15.61
N LYS A 26 -2.28 8.40 15.68
CA LYS A 26 -3.06 8.38 16.94
C LYS A 26 -2.58 7.33 17.94
N LEU A 27 -1.96 6.25 17.46
CA LEU A 27 -1.42 5.16 18.29
C LEU A 27 0.07 5.33 18.63
N GLY A 28 0.75 6.29 18.01
CA GLY A 28 2.21 6.43 18.12
C GLY A 28 2.97 5.30 17.42
N TYR A 29 2.40 4.70 16.37
CA TYR A 29 3.03 3.63 15.60
C TYR A 29 3.73 4.20 14.37
N VAL A 30 4.77 3.51 13.90
CA VAL A 30 5.41 3.81 12.62
C VAL A 30 4.50 3.36 11.49
N TYR A 31 4.13 4.25 10.58
CA TYR A 31 3.38 3.88 9.38
C TYR A 31 4.34 3.40 8.26
N VAL A 32 3.94 2.42 7.45
CA VAL A 32 4.74 1.98 6.29
C VAL A 32 3.84 1.79 5.07
N ASP A 33 3.99 2.68 4.09
CA ASP A 33 3.39 2.56 2.75
C ASP A 33 4.22 1.62 1.88
N THR A 34 3.85 0.33 1.82
CA THR A 34 4.56 -0.62 0.96
C THR A 34 4.37 -0.30 -0.52
N GLY A 35 3.24 0.31 -0.88
CA GLY A 35 2.98 0.76 -2.24
C GLY A 35 4.00 1.79 -2.71
N ALA A 36 4.48 2.67 -1.82
CA ALA A 36 5.50 3.65 -2.13
C ALA A 36 6.86 3.00 -2.44
N MET A 37 7.17 1.86 -1.81
CA MET A 37 8.38 1.09 -2.12
C MET A 37 8.31 0.49 -3.53
N TYR A 38 7.19 -0.14 -3.90
CA TYR A 38 7.01 -0.65 -5.27
C TYR A 38 7.00 0.49 -6.31
N ARG A 39 6.40 1.64 -5.99
CA ARG A 39 6.45 2.82 -6.86
C ARG A 39 7.86 3.38 -7.01
N SER A 40 8.71 3.30 -5.99
CA SER A 40 10.12 3.72 -6.08
C SER A 40 10.91 2.83 -7.03
N ILE A 41 10.69 1.50 -7.00
CA ILE A 41 11.26 0.59 -8.00
C ILE A 41 10.70 0.91 -9.40
N GLY A 42 9.38 1.12 -9.51
CA GLY A 42 8.75 1.52 -10.76
C GLY A 42 9.35 2.80 -11.36
N LEU A 43 9.62 3.81 -10.54
CA LEU A 43 10.31 5.03 -10.94
C LEU A 43 11.74 4.77 -11.40
N ALA A 44 12.50 3.92 -10.70
CA ALA A 44 13.86 3.56 -11.07
C ALA A 44 13.93 2.86 -12.45
N VAL A 45 12.96 1.99 -12.73
CA VAL A 45 12.79 1.29 -14.01
C VAL A 45 12.41 2.28 -15.11
N CYS A 46 11.38 3.11 -14.86
CA CYS A 46 10.90 4.12 -15.79
C CYS A 46 12.00 5.11 -16.21
N ARG A 47 12.79 5.62 -15.25
CA ARG A 47 13.89 6.56 -15.52
C ARG A 47 15.01 5.97 -16.39
N ARG A 48 15.15 4.64 -16.42
CA ARG A 48 16.12 3.94 -17.27
C ARG A 48 15.58 3.61 -18.66
N GLY A 49 14.33 4.00 -18.97
CA GLY A 49 13.69 3.69 -20.24
C GLY A 49 13.39 2.20 -20.43
N ILE A 50 13.38 1.43 -19.35
CA ILE A 50 13.05 -0.01 -19.37
C ILE A 50 11.53 -0.13 -19.42
N ALA A 51 11.01 -0.91 -20.37
CA ALA A 51 9.57 -1.16 -20.47
C ALA A 51 9.05 -1.88 -19.22
N GLY A 52 7.83 -1.55 -18.78
CA GLY A 52 7.22 -2.19 -17.61
C GLY A 52 7.02 -3.70 -17.78
N GLU A 53 6.93 -4.19 -19.02
CA GLU A 53 6.84 -5.61 -19.36
C GLU A 53 8.20 -6.33 -19.42
N ASP A 54 9.32 -5.59 -19.46
CA ASP A 54 10.66 -6.17 -19.52
C ASP A 54 11.11 -6.67 -18.14
N THR A 55 10.69 -7.90 -17.81
CA THR A 55 11.00 -8.54 -16.53
C THR A 55 12.52 -8.67 -16.31
N ALA A 56 13.29 -9.00 -17.36
CA ALA A 56 14.73 -9.14 -17.24
C ALA A 56 15.41 -7.79 -16.97
N GLY A 57 14.98 -6.75 -17.68
CA GLY A 57 15.42 -5.37 -17.43
C GLY A 57 15.08 -4.91 -16.01
N ILE A 58 13.86 -5.17 -15.53
CA ILE A 58 13.45 -4.84 -14.16
C ILE A 58 14.38 -5.50 -13.13
N ILE A 59 14.62 -6.81 -13.26
CA ILE A 59 15.49 -7.55 -12.34
C ILE A 59 16.91 -7.00 -12.32
N ALA A 60 17.44 -6.64 -13.49
CA ALA A 60 18.80 -6.09 -13.62
C ALA A 60 18.97 -4.75 -12.88
N THR A 61 17.89 -3.99 -12.63
CA THR A 61 17.96 -2.72 -11.88
C THR A 61 18.07 -2.89 -10.37
N LEU A 62 17.62 -4.03 -9.82
CA LEU A 62 17.48 -4.23 -8.37
C LEU A 62 18.78 -4.03 -7.57
N PRO A 63 19.96 -4.51 -8.02
CA PRO A 63 21.21 -4.33 -7.27
C PRO A 63 21.63 -2.88 -7.07
N GLU A 64 21.14 -1.96 -7.92
CA GLU A 64 21.47 -0.53 -7.87
C GLU A 64 20.46 0.28 -7.06
N ILE A 65 19.42 -0.36 -6.51
CA ILE A 65 18.33 0.30 -5.82
C ILE A 65 18.55 0.22 -4.31
N THR A 66 18.49 1.37 -3.64
CA THR A 66 18.36 1.50 -2.20
C THR A 66 17.13 2.34 -1.91
N ILE A 67 16.19 1.79 -1.14
CA ILE A 67 14.97 2.48 -0.72
C ILE A 67 15.04 2.71 0.79
N GLN A 68 14.86 3.96 1.19
CA GLN A 68 14.79 4.33 2.60
C GLN A 68 13.48 5.07 2.86
N LEU A 69 12.84 4.74 3.98
CA LEU A 69 11.67 5.45 4.48
C LEU A 69 12.12 6.29 5.67
N THR A 70 11.96 7.60 5.58
CA THR A 70 12.29 8.52 6.65
C THR A 70 11.05 9.26 7.11
N TYR A 71 11.03 9.66 8.38
CA TYR A 71 9.95 10.48 8.94
C TYR A 71 10.51 11.86 9.25
N GLN A 72 9.98 12.88 8.59
CA GLN A 72 10.36 14.28 8.76
C GLN A 72 9.08 15.12 8.81
N ASP A 73 9.01 16.08 9.74
CA ASP A 73 7.88 17.01 9.89
C ASP A 73 6.47 16.38 9.92
N GLY A 74 6.35 15.18 10.49
CA GLY A 74 5.09 14.44 10.56
C GLY A 74 4.65 13.76 9.26
N ALA A 75 5.48 13.80 8.22
CA ALA A 75 5.27 13.12 6.95
C ALA A 75 6.29 11.98 6.73
N GLN A 76 5.86 10.95 6.00
CA GLN A 76 6.76 9.92 5.51
C GLN A 76 7.37 10.37 4.18
N HIS A 77 8.70 10.39 4.13
CA HIS A 77 9.49 10.62 2.94
C HIS A 77 10.09 9.32 2.42
N VAL A 78 10.24 9.22 1.11
CA VAL A 78 10.78 8.05 0.43
C VAL A 78 12.01 8.46 -0.35
N LEU A 79 13.15 7.93 0.06
CA LEU A 79 14.42 8.16 -0.61
C LEU A 79 14.73 6.98 -1.53
N LEU A 80 14.98 7.27 -2.81
CA LEU A 80 15.49 6.32 -3.80
C LEU A 80 16.93 6.70 -4.12
N ASN A 81 17.89 5.84 -3.76
CA ASN A 81 19.32 6.10 -3.95
C ASN A 81 19.78 7.45 -3.34
N GLY A 82 19.16 7.85 -2.23
CA GLY A 82 19.43 9.11 -1.53
C GLY A 82 18.65 10.33 -2.04
N GLU A 83 17.92 10.22 -3.15
CA GLU A 83 17.05 11.28 -3.67
C GLU A 83 15.64 11.16 -3.09
N ASP A 84 15.07 12.26 -2.59
CA ASP A 84 13.66 12.29 -2.19
C ASP A 84 12.74 12.21 -3.42
N VAL A 85 12.03 11.09 -3.54
CA VAL A 85 11.11 10.81 -4.64
C VAL A 85 9.65 10.81 -4.20
N SER A 86 9.33 11.32 -3.00
CA SER A 86 8.01 11.22 -2.37
C SER A 86 6.85 11.72 -3.24
N GLU A 87 7.07 12.78 -4.02
CA GLU A 87 6.10 13.30 -4.98
C GLU A 87 6.24 12.65 -6.37
N ALA A 88 7.46 12.41 -6.83
CA ALA A 88 7.73 11.80 -8.14
C ALA A 88 7.09 10.41 -8.29
N ILE A 89 6.97 9.66 -7.20
CA ILE A 89 6.35 8.34 -7.22
C ILE A 89 4.82 8.37 -7.35
N ARG A 90 4.15 9.51 -7.23
CA ARG A 90 2.68 9.61 -7.14
C ARG A 90 1.99 9.85 -8.48
N THR A 91 2.71 9.79 -9.59
CA THR A 91 2.14 10.00 -10.93
C THR A 91 1.35 8.77 -11.43
N PRO A 92 0.43 8.95 -12.39
CA PRO A 92 -0.25 7.83 -13.06
C PRO A 92 0.74 6.87 -13.75
N GLU A 93 1.78 7.41 -14.39
CA GLU A 93 2.83 6.62 -15.05
C GLU A 93 3.53 5.70 -14.05
N ILE A 94 3.98 6.24 -12.90
CA ILE A 94 4.64 5.41 -11.88
C ILE A 94 3.66 4.43 -11.22
N SER A 95 2.37 4.75 -11.17
CA SER A 95 1.34 3.81 -10.71
C SER A 95 1.22 2.60 -11.64
N TYR A 96 1.35 2.79 -12.96
CA TYR A 96 1.41 1.71 -13.94
C TYR A 96 2.67 0.85 -13.75
N TYR A 97 3.85 1.48 -13.68
CA TYR A 97 5.10 0.74 -13.43
C TYR A 97 5.08 -0.04 -12.11
N ALA A 98 4.53 0.54 -11.04
CA ALA A 98 4.37 -0.13 -9.76
C ALA A 98 3.55 -1.42 -9.85
N SER A 99 2.47 -1.41 -10.66
CA SER A 99 1.68 -2.62 -10.92
C SER A 99 2.55 -3.70 -11.56
N LYS A 100 3.29 -3.34 -12.61
CA LYS A 100 4.16 -4.26 -13.36
C LYS A 100 5.28 -4.84 -12.49
N VAL A 101 6.04 -4.01 -11.80
CA VAL A 101 7.16 -4.48 -10.96
C VAL A 101 6.65 -5.30 -9.77
N SER A 102 5.46 -5.01 -9.24
CA SER A 102 4.90 -5.78 -8.12
C SER A 102 4.50 -7.21 -8.48
N ALA A 103 4.32 -7.49 -9.78
CA ALA A 103 4.05 -8.83 -10.30
C ALA A 103 5.32 -9.69 -10.46
N VAL A 104 6.51 -9.07 -10.43
CA VAL A 104 7.80 -9.76 -10.60
C VAL A 104 8.26 -10.37 -9.27
N PRO A 105 8.43 -11.71 -9.16
CA PRO A 105 8.78 -12.38 -7.90
C PRO A 105 10.08 -11.87 -7.26
N GLU A 106 11.09 -11.56 -8.07
CA GLU A 106 12.39 -11.07 -7.62
C GLU A 106 12.30 -9.70 -6.98
N VAL A 107 11.45 -8.81 -7.51
CA VAL A 107 11.15 -7.49 -6.92
C VAL A 107 10.52 -7.67 -5.54
N ARG A 108 9.57 -8.61 -5.42
CA ARG A 108 8.92 -8.90 -4.12
C ARG A 108 9.92 -9.45 -3.12
N ARG A 109 10.76 -10.40 -3.54
CA ARG A 109 11.82 -10.97 -2.70
C ARG A 109 12.82 -9.90 -2.24
N PHE A 110 13.20 -8.99 -3.13
CA PHE A 110 14.07 -7.87 -2.82
C PHE A 110 13.50 -6.95 -1.73
N LEU A 111 12.19 -6.67 -1.76
CA LEU A 111 11.54 -5.81 -0.75
C LEU A 111 11.19 -6.55 0.55
N LEU A 112 11.00 -7.86 0.51
CA LEU A 112 10.44 -8.65 1.60
C LEU A 112 11.24 -8.54 2.90
N GLU A 113 12.57 -8.69 2.82
CA GLU A 113 13.42 -8.62 4.01
C GLU A 113 13.40 -7.23 4.65
N THR A 114 13.46 -6.18 3.82
CA THR A 114 13.37 -4.79 4.27
C THR A 114 12.05 -4.54 5.00
N GLN A 115 10.93 -4.98 4.44
CA GLN A 115 9.60 -4.83 5.05
C GLN A 115 9.49 -5.59 6.38
N ARG A 116 9.97 -6.83 6.43
CA ARG A 116 9.95 -7.64 7.67
C ARG A 116 10.86 -7.07 8.76
N ASN A 117 12.02 -6.52 8.38
CA ASN A 117 12.94 -5.93 9.35
C ASN A 117 12.39 -4.65 9.97
N MET A 118 11.59 -3.86 9.24
CA MET A 118 10.90 -2.69 9.81
C MET A 118 9.97 -3.07 10.98
N ALA A 119 9.30 -4.22 10.89
CA ALA A 119 8.40 -4.69 11.95
C ALA A 119 9.12 -5.20 13.22
N LYS A 120 10.43 -5.41 13.18
CA LYS A 120 11.22 -5.90 14.33
C LYS A 120 11.66 -4.78 15.27
N ASN A 121 11.60 -3.52 14.83
CA ASN A 121 12.25 -2.40 15.51
C ASN A 121 11.27 -1.45 16.21
N GLY A 122 9.97 -1.74 16.19
CA GLY A 122 8.97 -0.86 16.80
C GLY A 122 7.55 -1.30 16.49
N ASN A 123 6.58 -0.64 17.15
CA ASN A 123 5.17 -0.79 16.80
C ASN A 123 4.94 -0.19 15.40
N ILE A 124 4.37 -0.99 14.49
CA ILE A 124 4.24 -0.64 13.08
C ILE A 124 2.81 -0.86 12.59
N LEU A 125 2.37 -0.02 11.68
CA LEU A 125 1.17 -0.21 10.89
C LEU A 125 1.55 -0.14 9.41
N MET A 126 1.41 -1.26 8.70
CA MET A 126 1.82 -1.40 7.31
C MET A 126 0.59 -1.62 6.42
N ASP A 127 0.46 -0.84 5.35
CA ASP A 127 -0.62 -0.99 4.37
C ASP A 127 -0.13 -1.51 3.01
N GLY A 128 -0.95 -2.33 2.35
CA GLY A 128 -0.59 -2.97 1.09
C GLY A 128 -1.68 -3.83 0.47
N ARG A 129 -1.28 -5.01 -0.05
CA ARG A 129 -2.17 -5.99 -0.71
C ARG A 129 -2.05 -7.39 -0.13
N ASP A 130 -0.87 -7.72 0.41
CA ASP A 130 -0.49 -9.02 0.92
C ASP A 130 0.34 -8.89 2.21
N ILE A 131 0.08 -7.84 3.00
CA ILE A 131 0.77 -7.61 4.27
C ILE A 131 0.46 -8.76 5.23
N GLY A 132 -0.81 -9.03 5.50
CA GLY A 132 -1.25 -10.03 6.47
C GLY A 132 -1.17 -11.48 5.96
N THR A 133 -0.96 -11.68 4.66
CA THR A 133 -0.88 -13.02 4.04
C THR A 133 0.55 -13.45 3.73
N VAL A 134 1.46 -12.51 3.40
CA VAL A 134 2.82 -12.84 2.92
C VAL A 134 3.90 -12.13 3.72
N ILE A 135 3.79 -10.81 3.92
CA ILE A 135 4.87 -10.02 4.51
C ILE A 135 4.94 -10.24 6.02
N LEU A 136 3.81 -10.07 6.70
CA LEU A 136 3.60 -10.20 8.15
C LEU A 136 2.48 -11.23 8.43
N PRO A 137 2.67 -12.51 8.09
CA PRO A 137 1.65 -13.55 8.30
C PRO A 137 1.35 -13.80 9.78
N ASP A 138 2.24 -13.39 10.69
CA ASP A 138 2.06 -13.51 12.14
C ASP A 138 1.67 -12.19 12.81
N ALA A 139 1.24 -11.19 12.04
CA ALA A 139 0.81 -9.91 12.58
C ALA A 139 -0.36 -10.12 13.57
N PRO A 140 -0.27 -9.61 14.82
CA PRO A 140 -1.33 -9.78 15.81
C PRO A 140 -2.66 -9.10 15.43
N VAL A 141 -2.61 -8.11 14.53
CA VAL A 141 -3.78 -7.43 13.99
C VAL A 141 -3.70 -7.43 12.47
N LYS A 142 -4.73 -7.96 11.80
CA LYS A 142 -4.87 -7.92 10.35
C LYS A 142 -6.26 -7.39 9.99
N ILE A 143 -6.30 -6.42 9.10
CA ILE A 143 -7.53 -5.78 8.64
C ILE A 143 -7.53 -5.86 7.12
N PHE A 144 -8.62 -6.36 6.55
CA PHE A 144 -8.88 -6.24 5.11
C PHE A 144 -9.88 -5.11 4.90
N LEU A 145 -9.36 -3.94 4.53
CA LEU A 145 -10.13 -2.72 4.34
C LEU A 145 -10.59 -2.62 2.89
N THR A 146 -11.90 -2.68 2.69
CA THR A 146 -12.54 -2.67 1.36
C THR A 146 -13.52 -1.52 1.21
N ALA A 147 -13.93 -1.29 -0.04
CA ALA A 147 -15.05 -0.46 -0.42
C ALA A 147 -15.52 -0.91 -1.82
N SER A 148 -16.79 -0.69 -2.14
CA SER A 148 -17.35 -1.01 -3.47
C SER A 148 -16.55 -0.31 -4.58
N ALA A 149 -16.43 -0.96 -5.75
CA ALA A 149 -15.76 -0.35 -6.91
C ALA A 149 -16.38 0.99 -7.29
N GLN A 150 -17.71 1.08 -7.21
CA GLN A 150 -18.48 2.31 -7.39
C GLN A 150 -18.03 3.43 -6.43
N SER A 151 -18.01 3.17 -5.12
CA SER A 151 -17.63 4.17 -4.11
C SER A 151 -16.18 4.64 -4.32
N ARG A 152 -15.27 3.73 -4.67
CA ARG A 152 -13.88 4.05 -4.97
C ARG A 152 -13.74 4.89 -6.25
N ALA A 153 -14.53 4.56 -7.28
CA ALA A 153 -14.58 5.33 -8.52
C ALA A 153 -15.11 6.75 -8.28
N GLU A 154 -16.17 6.90 -7.49
CA GLU A 154 -16.75 8.20 -7.13
C GLU A 154 -15.75 9.09 -6.38
N ARG A 155 -15.06 8.54 -5.37
CA ARG A 155 -14.01 9.26 -4.62
C ARG A 155 -12.88 9.71 -5.55
N ARG A 156 -12.42 8.82 -6.44
CA ARG A 156 -11.35 9.12 -7.39
C ARG A 156 -11.78 10.15 -8.44
N TYR A 157 -13.00 10.05 -8.95
CA TYR A 157 -13.56 10.99 -9.89
C TYR A 157 -13.58 12.40 -9.29
N LYS A 158 -14.08 12.54 -8.05
CA LYS A 158 -14.08 13.82 -7.34
C LYS A 158 -12.66 14.40 -7.18
N GLU A 159 -11.69 13.59 -6.77
CA GLU A 159 -10.28 14.01 -6.62
C GLU A 159 -9.67 14.53 -7.92
N LEU A 160 -9.98 13.88 -9.06
CA LEU A 160 -9.42 14.25 -10.36
C LEU A 160 -10.09 15.50 -10.95
N ILE A 161 -11.40 15.64 -10.76
CA ILE A 161 -12.15 16.86 -11.14
C ILE A 161 -11.67 18.07 -10.34
N GLU A 162 -11.44 17.93 -9.02
CA GLU A 162 -10.87 19.00 -8.17
C GLU A 162 -9.47 19.43 -8.63
N LYS A 163 -8.71 18.53 -9.27
CA LYS A 163 -7.39 18.81 -9.88
C LYS A 163 -7.47 19.34 -11.31
N GLY A 164 -8.68 19.60 -11.84
CA GLY A 164 -8.90 20.11 -13.19
C GLY A 164 -8.64 19.09 -14.31
N GLN A 165 -8.60 17.79 -13.99
CA GLN A 165 -8.41 16.75 -15.00
C GLN A 165 -9.74 16.39 -15.68
N GLN A 166 -9.68 16.14 -17.00
CA GLN A 166 -10.83 15.65 -17.77
C GLN A 166 -10.85 14.12 -17.73
N VAL A 167 -11.81 13.56 -16.99
CA VAL A 167 -12.00 12.12 -16.82
C VAL A 167 -13.48 11.77 -16.84
N THR A 168 -13.82 10.51 -17.14
CA THR A 168 -15.19 10.00 -17.08
C THR A 168 -15.36 9.02 -15.94
N MET A 169 -16.54 8.98 -15.32
CA MET A 169 -16.85 8.00 -14.27
C MET A 169 -16.65 6.56 -14.77
N ASP A 170 -17.16 6.26 -15.97
CA ASP A 170 -17.07 4.93 -16.57
C ASP A 170 -15.63 4.49 -16.82
N GLY A 171 -14.77 5.41 -17.28
CA GLY A 171 -13.34 5.14 -17.48
C GLY A 171 -12.63 4.82 -16.17
N ILE A 172 -12.90 5.61 -15.12
CA ILE A 172 -12.32 5.35 -13.79
C ILE A 172 -12.81 4.03 -13.22
N LEU A 173 -14.10 3.72 -13.35
CA LEU A 173 -14.66 2.46 -12.87
C LEU A 173 -14.06 1.27 -13.62
N HIS A 174 -13.87 1.39 -14.94
CA HIS A 174 -13.18 0.37 -15.74
C HIS A 174 -11.75 0.13 -15.25
N ASP A 175 -10.97 1.19 -15.08
CA ASP A 175 -9.57 1.12 -14.61
C ASP A 175 -9.47 0.49 -13.21
N ILE A 176 -10.40 0.83 -12.32
CA ILE A 176 -10.47 0.26 -10.97
C ILE A 176 -10.75 -1.23 -11.02
N ASN A 177 -11.74 -1.66 -11.79
CA ASN A 177 -12.11 -3.07 -11.90
C ASN A 177 -10.99 -3.90 -12.53
N GLU A 178 -10.34 -3.38 -13.57
CA GLU A 178 -9.23 -4.07 -14.23
C GLU A 178 -8.04 -4.19 -13.27
N ARG A 179 -7.75 -3.14 -12.50
CA ARG A 179 -6.69 -3.19 -11.49
C ARG A 179 -7.00 -4.18 -10.36
N ASP A 180 -8.22 -4.22 -9.87
CA ASP A 180 -8.61 -5.18 -8.82
C ASP A 180 -8.50 -6.62 -9.34
N ARG A 181 -8.95 -6.86 -10.59
CA ARG A 181 -8.80 -8.16 -11.25
C ARG A 181 -7.32 -8.57 -11.31
N GLN A 182 -6.44 -7.67 -11.74
CA GLN A 182 -4.99 -7.93 -11.79
C GLN A 182 -4.40 -8.22 -10.40
N ASP A 183 -4.73 -7.39 -9.39
CA ASP A 183 -4.26 -7.56 -8.01
C ASP A 183 -4.75 -8.89 -7.40
N MET A 184 -5.98 -9.32 -7.69
CA MET A 184 -6.58 -10.54 -7.13
C MET A 184 -6.19 -11.83 -7.88
N THR A 185 -5.90 -11.75 -9.18
CA THR A 185 -5.61 -12.94 -10.02
C THR A 185 -4.13 -13.18 -10.28
N ARG A 186 -3.24 -12.31 -9.79
CA ARG A 186 -1.79 -12.52 -9.93
C ARG A 186 -1.33 -13.84 -9.31
N ALA A 187 -0.41 -14.52 -9.98
CA ALA A 187 0.11 -15.81 -9.53
C ALA A 187 0.90 -15.73 -8.21
N VAL A 188 1.52 -14.59 -7.93
CA VAL A 188 2.34 -14.39 -6.73
C VAL A 188 1.70 -13.36 -5.81
N ALA A 189 1.48 -13.77 -4.57
CA ALA A 189 0.93 -12.94 -3.49
C ALA A 189 -0.38 -12.21 -3.86
N PRO A 190 -1.42 -12.89 -4.40
CA PRO A 190 -2.66 -12.23 -4.80
C PRO A 190 -3.29 -11.43 -3.66
N LEU A 191 -3.98 -10.35 -4.01
CA LEU A 191 -4.83 -9.62 -3.07
C LEU A 191 -5.94 -10.56 -2.58
N LYS A 192 -5.79 -11.03 -1.36
CA LYS A 192 -6.74 -11.91 -0.67
C LYS A 192 -6.78 -11.50 0.80
N GLN A 193 -7.97 -11.52 1.38
CA GLN A 193 -8.13 -11.44 2.82
C GLN A 193 -7.46 -12.65 3.49
N ALA A 194 -6.61 -12.40 4.49
CA ALA A 194 -6.08 -13.46 5.34
C ALA A 194 -7.22 -14.08 6.16
N ASP A 195 -7.16 -15.39 6.44
CA ASP A 195 -8.26 -16.12 7.09
C ASP A 195 -8.58 -15.57 8.51
N ASP A 196 -7.60 -14.96 9.17
CA ASP A 196 -7.70 -14.32 10.48
C ASP A 196 -7.82 -12.78 10.43
N ALA A 197 -7.96 -12.19 9.24
CA ALA A 197 -8.14 -10.75 9.08
C ALA A 197 -9.61 -10.33 9.28
N VAL A 198 -9.80 -9.21 9.96
CA VAL A 198 -11.12 -8.57 10.10
C VAL A 198 -11.46 -7.85 8.80
N LEU A 199 -12.61 -8.18 8.20
CA LEU A 199 -13.15 -7.46 7.05
C LEU A 199 -13.75 -6.12 7.51
N LEU A 200 -13.27 -5.01 6.96
CA LEU A 200 -13.81 -3.68 7.22
C LEU A 200 -14.27 -3.04 5.89
N ASP A 201 -15.58 -2.99 5.68
CA ASP A 201 -16.17 -2.28 4.55
C ASP A 201 -16.39 -0.80 4.89
N THR A 202 -15.74 0.08 4.14
CA THR A 202 -15.78 1.54 4.32
C THR A 202 -16.62 2.24 3.26
N SER A 203 -17.42 1.51 2.47
CA SER A 203 -18.21 2.07 1.36
C SER A 203 -19.12 3.20 1.81
N SER A 204 -19.78 3.03 2.95
CA SER A 204 -20.75 3.97 3.52
C SER A 204 -20.20 4.78 4.69
N LEU A 205 -18.91 4.64 4.99
CA LEU A 205 -18.27 5.34 6.11
C LEU A 205 -17.59 6.61 5.62
N THR A 206 -17.67 7.65 6.43
CA THR A 206 -16.79 8.82 6.32
C THR A 206 -15.34 8.44 6.65
N LEU A 207 -14.40 9.34 6.34
CA LEU A 207 -13.00 9.14 6.69
C LEU A 207 -12.82 9.02 8.21
N GLU A 208 -13.51 9.84 8.99
CA GLU A 208 -13.42 9.84 10.46
C GLU A 208 -13.97 8.54 11.05
N GLU A 209 -15.11 8.06 10.57
CA GLU A 209 -15.69 6.76 10.97
C GLU A 209 -14.78 5.60 10.57
N SER A 210 -14.18 5.66 9.37
CA SER A 210 -13.23 4.64 8.92
C SER A 210 -11.99 4.58 9.82
N ILE A 211 -11.45 5.74 10.24
CA ILE A 211 -10.34 5.83 11.18
C ILE A 211 -10.75 5.28 12.56
N ALA A 212 -11.92 5.68 13.06
CA ALA A 212 -12.44 5.21 14.34
C ALA A 212 -12.62 3.68 14.37
N ALA A 213 -13.18 3.11 13.30
CA ALA A 213 -13.36 1.67 13.15
C ALA A 213 -12.02 0.91 13.16
N VAL A 214 -11.02 1.38 12.40
CA VAL A 214 -9.68 0.79 12.41
C VAL A 214 -9.04 0.86 13.80
N LEU A 215 -9.16 1.98 14.50
CA LEU A 215 -8.63 2.12 15.86
C LEU A 215 -9.31 1.18 16.85
N CYS A 216 -10.62 1.00 16.74
CA CYS A 216 -11.38 0.07 17.57
C CYS A 216 -10.86 -1.36 17.40
N ILE A 217 -10.75 -1.82 16.15
CA ILE A 217 -10.24 -3.17 15.84
C ILE A 217 -8.81 -3.36 16.37
N ILE A 218 -7.94 -2.37 16.20
CA ILE A 218 -6.56 -2.46 16.71
C ILE A 218 -6.57 -2.58 18.23
N ARG A 219 -7.30 -1.70 18.93
CA ARG A 219 -7.34 -1.68 20.40
C ARG A 219 -7.89 -2.98 20.97
N GLU A 220 -9.02 -3.47 20.48
CA GLU A 220 -9.60 -4.74 20.90
C GLU A 220 -8.56 -5.87 20.81
N LYS A 221 -7.86 -5.98 19.68
CA LYS A 221 -6.87 -7.06 19.46
C LYS A 221 -5.57 -6.89 20.26
N THR A 222 -5.24 -5.68 20.69
CA THR A 222 -3.99 -5.39 21.43
C THR A 222 -4.19 -5.29 22.93
N GLU A 223 -5.35 -4.83 23.39
CA GLU A 223 -5.69 -4.63 24.80
C GLU A 223 -6.28 -5.91 25.42
N GLU A 224 -7.00 -6.76 24.66
CA GLU A 224 -7.41 -8.10 25.14
C GLU A 224 -6.22 -9.04 25.39
N LYS A 225 -5.02 -8.67 24.92
CA LYS A 225 -3.77 -9.46 25.05
C LYS A 225 -2.77 -8.87 26.06
N ALA A 226 -3.10 -7.76 26.72
CA ALA A 226 -2.32 -7.15 27.79
C ALA A 226 -2.82 -7.62 29.16
#